data_AF-A0A0L8HNG1-F1
#
_entry.id   AF-A0A0L8HNG1-F1
#
_cell.length_a   1.000
_cell.length_b   1.000
_cell.length_c   1.000
_cell.angle_alpha   90.00
_cell.angle_beta   90.00
_cell.angle_gamma   90.00
#
_symmetry.space_group_name_H-M   'P 1'
#
loop_
_entity.id
_entity.type
_entity.pdbx_description
1 polymer ?
#
loop_
_entity_poly.entity_id
_entity_poly.type
_entity_poly.pdbx_seq_one_letter_code
_entity_poly.pdbx_strand_id
1 'polypeptide(L)'
;HGFIERQVQTVKRTLVKYRETKEGPHLALLSLRATLLRADMKSSAEMLNSRKYKTTLPTKIQPLIDQEETRAKLAATQELAQKYYNKHAQYLPEILGGQHVHTQDPITKT
;
A
#
# COMPACT_ATOMS: atom_id res chain seq x y z
N HIS A 1 12.11 -0.96 4.46
CA HIS A 1 10.73 -0.74 4.95
C HIS A 1 9.81 -0.46 3.76
N GLY A 2 9.84 -1.30 2.70
CA GLY A 2 9.38 -0.91 1.36
C GLY A 2 7.90 -0.51 1.26
N PHE A 3 7.03 -1.16 2.04
CA PHE A 3 5.61 -0.78 2.11
C PHE A 3 5.42 0.65 2.62
N ILE A 4 6.10 1.02 3.71
CA ILE A 4 6.00 2.36 4.31
C ILE A 4 6.60 3.40 3.37
N GLU A 5 7.75 3.10 2.77
CA GLU A 5 8.41 4.00 1.81
C GLU A 5 7.48 4.31 0.61
N ARG A 6 6.82 3.27 0.06
CA ARG A 6 5.85 3.44 -1.02
C ARG A 6 4.63 4.25 -0.58
N GLN A 7 4.16 4.06 0.65
CA GLN A 7 3.06 4.85 1.20
C GLN A 7 3.44 6.32 1.34
N VAL A 8 4.62 6.62 1.88
CA VAL A 8 5.15 8.00 1.99
C VAL A 8 5.26 8.66 0.61
N GLN A 9 5.75 7.93 -0.39
CA GLN A 9 5.82 8.42 -1.77
C GLN A 9 4.43 8.77 -2.31
N THR A 10 3.44 7.89 -2.10
CA THR A 10 2.05 8.12 -2.54
C THR A 10 1.46 9.36 -1.87
N VAL A 11 1.60 9.49 -0.54
CA VAL A 11 1.14 10.66 0.21
C VAL A 11 1.75 11.95 -0.33
N LYS A 12 3.08 11.98 -0.51
CA LYS A 12 3.79 13.16 -1.06
C LYS A 12 3.26 13.54 -2.44
N ARG A 13 3.11 12.56 -3.35
CA ARG A 13 2.60 12.79 -4.70
C ARG A 13 1.16 13.32 -4.70
N THR A 14 0.29 12.78 -3.83
CA THR A 14 -1.09 13.27 -3.70
C THR A 14 -1.10 14.71 -3.21
N LEU A 15 -0.29 15.06 -2.21
CA LEU A 15 -0.21 16.43 -1.70
C LEU A 15 0.28 17.43 -2.75
N VAL A 16 1.23 17.05 -3.61
CA VAL A 16 1.71 17.90 -4.71
C VAL A 16 0.56 18.24 -5.67
N LYS A 17 -0.22 17.24 -6.10
CA LYS A 17 -1.38 17.46 -7.00
C LYS A 17 -2.43 18.37 -6.39
N TYR A 18 -2.72 18.19 -5.11
CA TYR A 18 -3.70 19.03 -4.40
C TYR A 18 -3.22 20.46 -4.20
N ARG A 19 -1.90 20.67 -4.07
CA ARG A 19 -1.31 22.00 -4.04
C ARG A 19 -1.49 22.72 -5.38
N GLU A 20 -1.36 22.01 -6.49
CA GLU A 20 -1.57 22.55 -7.84
C GLU A 20 -3.04 22.96 -8.06
N THR A 21 -4.00 22.19 -7.53
CA THR A 21 -5.44 22.52 -7.59
C THR A 21 -5.91 23.54 -6.56
N LYS A 22 -4.99 24.07 -5.73
CA LYS A 22 -5.27 24.99 -4.60
C LYS A 22 -6.24 24.40 -3.55
N GLU A 23 -6.33 23.08 -3.48
CA GLU A 23 -7.15 22.38 -2.51
C GLU A 23 -6.37 22.12 -1.21
N GLY A 24 -7.10 21.97 -0.10
CA GLY A 24 -6.49 21.78 1.21
C GLY A 24 -5.87 20.38 1.39
N PRO A 25 -4.81 20.23 2.21
CA PRO A 25 -4.19 18.94 2.52
C PRO A 25 -5.16 17.91 3.14
N HIS A 26 -6.18 18.39 3.85
CA HIS A 26 -7.20 17.53 4.48
C HIS A 26 -8.01 16.77 3.43
N LEU A 27 -8.32 17.40 2.30
CA LEU A 27 -9.08 16.79 1.22
C LEU A 27 -8.23 15.75 0.48
N ALA A 28 -6.93 16.03 0.31
CA ALA A 28 -5.97 15.08 -0.26
C ALA A 28 -5.90 13.77 0.53
N LEU A 29 -5.82 13.88 1.86
CA LEU A 29 -5.76 12.73 2.76
C LEU A 29 -7.10 11.99 2.82
N LEU A 30 -8.22 12.71 2.79
CA LEU A 30 -9.55 12.11 2.73
C LEU A 30 -9.72 11.28 1.45
N SER A 31 -9.37 11.86 0.30
CA SER A 31 -9.41 11.17 -1.00
C SER A 31 -8.51 9.93 -1.01
N LEU A 32 -7.27 10.05 -0.51
CA LEU A 32 -6.35 8.90 -0.44
C LEU A 32 -6.92 7.74 0.39
N ARG A 33 -7.58 8.04 1.52
CA ARG A 33 -8.15 7.02 2.41
C ARG A 33 -9.41 6.38 1.84
N ALA A 34 -10.21 7.14 1.10
CA ALA A 34 -11.46 6.68 0.49
C ALA A 34 -11.29 6.09 -0.91
N THR A 35 -10.10 6.18 -1.51
CA THR A 35 -9.80 5.58 -2.81
C THR A 35 -9.71 4.06 -2.66
N LEU A 36 -10.36 3.33 -3.56
CA LEU A 36 -10.30 1.87 -3.63
C LEU A 36 -8.87 1.43 -3.94
N LEU A 37 -8.38 0.38 -3.26
CA LEU A 37 -7.04 -0.14 -3.52
C LEU A 37 -6.94 -0.79 -4.92
N ARG A 38 -8.03 -1.43 -5.35
CA ARG A 38 -8.26 -2.02 -6.68
C ARG A 38 -9.75 -1.97 -6.99
N ALA A 39 -10.11 -2.17 -8.26
CA ALA A 39 -11.51 -2.16 -8.71
C ALA A 39 -12.42 -3.15 -7.95
N ASP A 40 -11.86 -4.26 -7.48
CA ASP A 40 -12.53 -5.34 -6.75
C ASP A 40 -12.34 -5.26 -5.22
N MET A 41 -11.56 -4.29 -4.73
CA MET A 41 -11.21 -4.17 -3.31
C MET A 41 -11.77 -2.89 -2.69
N LYS A 42 -12.08 -2.98 -1.39
CA LYS A 42 -12.53 -1.82 -0.59
C LYS A 42 -11.39 -0.82 -0.36
N SER A 43 -11.75 0.41 -0.04
CA SER A 43 -10.79 1.44 0.35
C SER A 43 -10.19 1.16 1.73
N SER A 44 -9.05 1.81 2.04
CA SER A 44 -8.41 1.68 3.35
C SER A 44 -9.33 2.15 4.48
N ALA A 45 -10.09 3.24 4.28
CA ALA A 45 -11.04 3.73 5.27
C ALA A 45 -12.17 2.73 5.54
N GLU A 46 -12.67 2.07 4.50
CA GLU A 46 -13.71 1.04 4.60
C GLU A 46 -13.22 -0.20 5.35
N MET A 47 -12.01 -0.67 5.06
CA MET A 47 -11.42 -1.82 5.73
C MET A 47 -11.18 -1.58 7.22
N LEU A 48 -10.81 -0.35 7.60
CA LEU A 48 -10.51 0.00 8.99
C LEU A 48 -11.75 0.32 9.82
N ASN A 49 -12.76 0.97 9.22
CA ASN A 49 -13.90 1.53 9.96
C ASN A 49 -15.23 0.86 9.63
N SER A 50 -15.23 -0.16 8.76
CA SER A 50 -16.43 -0.87 8.28
C SER A 50 -17.52 0.05 7.73
N ARG A 51 -17.14 1.25 7.25
CA ARG A 51 -18.06 2.26 6.72
C ARG A 51 -17.41 3.05 5.61
N LYS A 52 -18.23 3.56 4.68
CA LYS A 52 -17.79 4.53 3.69
C LYS A 52 -17.70 5.93 4.29
N TYR A 53 -16.65 6.67 3.92
CA TYR A 53 -16.51 8.07 4.29
C TYR A 53 -17.27 8.94 3.30
N LYS A 54 -17.81 10.07 3.78
CA LYS A 54 -18.38 11.10 2.92
C LYS A 54 -17.23 11.81 2.20
N THR A 55 -17.23 11.78 0.88
CA THR A 55 -16.24 12.45 0.02
C THR A 55 -16.93 13.39 -0.96
N THR A 56 -16.14 14.10 -1.77
CA THR A 56 -16.65 14.95 -2.86
C THR A 56 -17.17 14.14 -4.05
N LEU A 57 -16.89 12.84 -4.11
CA LEU A 57 -17.32 11.97 -5.19
C LEU A 57 -18.66 11.28 -4.83
N PRO A 58 -19.63 11.25 -5.76
CA PRO A 58 -20.88 10.53 -5.55
C PRO A 58 -20.57 9.04 -5.40
N THR A 59 -21.03 8.45 -4.29
CA THR A 59 -20.75 7.05 -3.96
C THR A 59 -22.02 6.33 -3.55
N LYS A 60 -22.24 5.12 -4.04
CA LYS A 60 -23.32 4.25 -3.56
C LYS A 60 -22.98 3.73 -2.16
N ILE A 61 -23.84 4.01 -1.19
CA ILE A 61 -23.78 3.42 0.15
C ILE A 61 -24.20 1.96 0.01
N GLN A 62 -23.32 1.05 0.39
CA GLN A 62 -23.58 -0.40 0.40
C GLN A 62 -23.80 -0.86 1.84
N PRO A 63 -24.47 -2.01 2.05
CA PRO A 63 -24.68 -2.59 3.38
C PRO A 63 -23.35 -2.96 4.06
N LEU A 64 -23.45 -3.42 5.32
CA LEU A 64 -22.35 -3.78 6.20
C LEU A 64 -21.26 -4.57 5.47
N ILE A 65 -20.01 -4.13 5.65
CA ILE A 65 -18.85 -4.76 5.02
C ILE A 65 -18.56 -6.09 5.72
N ASP A 66 -18.61 -7.18 4.96
CA ASP A 66 -18.06 -8.46 5.41
C ASP A 66 -16.53 -8.36 5.48
N GLN A 67 -16.02 -8.26 6.70
CA GLN A 67 -14.59 -8.15 6.95
C GLN A 67 -13.85 -9.44 6.63
N GLU A 68 -14.50 -10.59 6.79
CA GLU A 68 -13.86 -11.89 6.64
C GLU A 68 -13.65 -12.20 5.15
N GLU A 69 -14.67 -11.97 4.33
CA GLU A 69 -14.57 -12.03 2.88
C GLU A 69 -13.49 -11.08 2.36
N THR A 70 -13.44 -9.86 2.89
CA THR A 70 -12.43 -8.86 2.51
C THR A 70 -11.01 -9.32 2.85
N ARG A 71 -10.81 -9.90 4.04
CA ARG A 71 -9.51 -10.44 4.47
C ARG A 71 -9.09 -11.63 3.62
N ALA A 72 -10.01 -12.55 3.32
CA ALA A 72 -9.75 -13.72 2.48
C ALA A 72 -9.30 -13.29 1.07
N LYS A 73 -9.98 -12.33 0.45
CA LYS A 73 -9.59 -11.77 -0.87
C LYS A 73 -8.22 -11.12 -0.85
N LEU A 74 -7.89 -10.39 0.21
CA LEU A 74 -6.57 -9.77 0.38
C LEU A 74 -5.46 -10.82 0.50
N ALA A 75 -5.67 -11.86 1.31
CA ALA A 75 -4.72 -12.96 1.46
C ALA A 75 -4.46 -13.65 0.12
N ALA A 76 -5.53 -14.06 -0.59
CA ALA A 76 -5.41 -14.70 -1.90
C ALA A 76 -4.68 -13.81 -2.93
N THR A 77 -4.94 -12.50 -2.92
CA THR A 77 -4.26 -11.55 -3.81
C THR A 77 -2.78 -11.41 -3.45
N GLN A 78 -2.45 -11.40 -2.17
CA GLN A 78 -1.07 -11.31 -1.69
C GLN A 78 -0.28 -12.57 -2.05
N GLU A 79 -0.85 -13.75 -1.88
CA GLU A 79 -0.25 -15.03 -2.30
C GLU A 79 0.01 -15.05 -3.80
N LEU A 80 -0.98 -14.63 -4.60
CA LEU A 80 -0.83 -14.56 -6.05
C LEU A 80 0.27 -13.58 -6.46
N ALA A 81 0.30 -12.40 -5.84
CA ALA A 81 1.33 -11.39 -6.08
C ALA A 81 2.72 -11.91 -5.70
N GLN A 82 2.84 -12.59 -4.56
CA GLN A 82 4.10 -13.20 -4.11
C GLN A 82 4.57 -14.26 -5.10
N LYS A 83 3.67 -15.15 -5.56
CA LYS A 83 3.97 -16.19 -6.55
C LYS A 83 4.56 -15.60 -7.83
N TYR A 84 3.95 -14.55 -8.37
CA TYR A 84 4.44 -13.92 -9.60
C TYR A 84 5.69 -13.08 -9.39
N TYR A 85 5.82 -12.41 -8.26
CA TYR A 85 7.01 -11.62 -7.94
C TYR A 85 8.24 -12.52 -7.75
N ASN A 86 8.07 -13.63 -7.04
CA ASN A 86 9.15 -14.58 -6.72
C ASN A 86 9.46 -15.59 -7.82
N LYS A 87 8.73 -15.58 -8.96
CA LYS A 87 8.89 -16.59 -10.03
C LYS A 87 10.30 -16.69 -10.61
N HIS A 88 11.10 -15.63 -10.50
CA HIS A 88 12.49 -15.56 -10.95
C HIS A 88 13.47 -15.31 -9.79
N ALA A 89 12.99 -15.37 -8.54
CA ALA A 89 13.85 -15.22 -7.38
C ALA A 89 14.75 -16.45 -7.25
N GLN A 90 16.05 -16.22 -7.08
CA GLN A 90 17.00 -17.28 -6.78
C GLN A 90 17.20 -17.37 -5.27
N TYR A 91 17.35 -18.60 -4.78
CA TYR A 91 17.72 -18.82 -3.39
C TYR A 91 19.16 -18.35 -3.17
N LEU A 92 19.36 -17.47 -2.19
CA LEU A 92 20.69 -17.04 -1.81
C LEU A 92 21.37 -18.13 -0.96
N PRO A 93 22.70 -18.31 -1.10
CA PRO A 93 23.46 -19.18 -0.21
C PRO A 93 23.29 -18.75 1.26
N GLU A 94 23.19 -19.72 2.15
CA GLU A 94 23.21 -19.46 3.58
C GLU A 94 24.58 -18.91 4.01
N ILE A 95 24.57 -17.93 4.92
CA ILE A 95 25.80 -17.37 5.48
C ILE A 95 26.16 -18.19 6.73
N LEU A 96 27.34 -18.82 6.71
CA LEU A 96 27.81 -19.66 7.81
C LEU A 96 28.59 -18.83 8.86
N GLY A 97 28.56 -19.28 10.11
CA GLY A 97 29.33 -18.66 11.19
C GLY A 97 30.83 -18.70 10.91
N GLY A 98 31.49 -17.54 11.00
CA GLY A 98 32.93 -17.39 10.70
C GLY A 98 33.25 -17.12 9.22
N GLN A 99 32.25 -17.04 8.35
CA GLN A 99 32.46 -16.68 6.95
C GLN A 99 32.87 -15.21 6.82
N HIS A 100 33.95 -14.96 6.06
CA HIS A 100 34.38 -13.60 5.74
C HIS A 100 33.37 -12.97 4.76
N VAL A 101 32.77 -11.85 5.16
CA VAL A 101 31.77 -11.11 4.36
C VAL A 101 32.19 -9.65 4.21
N HIS A 102 31.94 -9.08 3.03
CA HIS A 102 32.11 -7.66 2.80
C HIS A 102 30.79 -6.93 3.06
N THR A 103 30.85 -5.83 3.81
CA THR A 103 29.69 -4.97 4.07
C THR A 103 29.80 -3.70 3.26
N GLN A 104 28.69 -3.29 2.61
CA GLN A 104 28.64 -2.02 1.91
C GLN A 104 28.61 -0.87 2.92
N ASP A 105 29.53 0.08 2.77
CA ASP A 105 29.54 1.30 3.57
C ASP A 105 28.32 2.18 3.22
N PRO A 106 27.50 2.58 4.20
CA PRO A 106 26.31 3.41 3.93
C PRO A 106 26.61 4.81 3.39
N ILE A 107 27.83 5.33 3.61
CA ILE A 107 28.23 6.70 3.23
C ILE A 107 28.84 6.72 1.83
N THR A 108 29.64 5.70 1.50
CA THR A 108 30.45 5.63 0.28
C THR A 108 29.72 4.93 -0.87
N LYS A 109 28.41 5.17 -1.01
CA LYS A 109 27.60 4.59 -2.09
C LYS A 109 28.04 5.13 -3.45
N THR A 110 28.87 4.36 -4.16
CA THR A 110 29.06 4.48 -5.61
C THR A 110 28.44 3.26 -6.27
#